data_AF-A0A7S4ST78-F1
#
_entry.id   AF-A0A7S4ST78-F1
#
_cell.length_a   1.000
_cell.length_b   1.000
_cell.length_c   1.000
_cell.angle_alpha   90.00
_cell.angle_beta   90.00
_cell.angle_gamma   90.00
#
_symmetry.space_group_name_H-M   'P 1'
#
loop_
_entity.id
_entity.type
_entity.pdbx_description
1 polymer ?
#
loop_
_entity_poly.entity_id
_entity_poly.type
_entity_poly.pdbx_seq_one_letter_code
_entity_poly.pdbx_strand_id
1 'polypeptide(L)'
;QEFNNPDKRSIQVSNGHVFLFCKIKGDAPDLDLPTHNLWYFNSYDIDEAFDKYYANPINERPPTVYIGFPCTKDPSWPTRLPGVSNCILISDGLWEWFDNWKETPVHKRGKKYEQFKESLAKNLLDILYEVVPQVQGK
;
A
#
# COMPACT_ATOMS: atom_id res chain seq x y z
N GLN A 1 -32.72 0.64 9.14
CA GLN A 1 -31.52 -0.15 8.79
C GLN A 1 -31.84 -1.09 7.61
N GLU A 2 -32.25 -0.54 6.46
CA GLU A 2 -32.50 -1.35 5.25
C GLU A 2 -31.23 -1.57 4.41
N PHE A 3 -30.16 -0.79 4.64
CA PHE A 3 -28.90 -0.89 3.88
C PHE A 3 -28.15 -2.22 4.05
N ASN A 4 -28.44 -2.98 5.10
CA ASN A 4 -27.82 -4.28 5.35
C ASN A 4 -28.54 -5.45 4.65
N ASN A 5 -29.71 -5.22 4.04
CA ASN A 5 -30.41 -6.26 3.29
C ASN A 5 -29.79 -6.37 1.88
N PRO A 6 -29.12 -7.50 1.53
CA PRO A 6 -28.48 -7.68 0.23
C PRO A 6 -29.44 -7.50 -0.95
N ASP A 7 -30.69 -7.91 -0.80
CA ASP A 7 -31.73 -7.88 -1.84
C ASP A 7 -32.29 -6.48 -2.10
N LYS A 8 -31.97 -5.51 -1.22
CA LYS A 8 -32.40 -4.11 -1.33
C LYS A 8 -31.25 -3.12 -1.54
N ARG A 9 -30.00 -3.60 -1.72
CA ARG A 9 -28.85 -2.73 -1.94
C ARG A 9 -28.85 -2.19 -3.38
N SER A 10 -28.98 -0.88 -3.51
CA SER A 10 -28.76 -0.15 -4.77
C SER A 10 -27.31 0.27 -4.99
N ILE A 11 -26.43 0.02 -4.01
CA ILE A 11 -25.01 0.39 -4.03
C ILE A 11 -24.15 -0.87 -3.92
N GLN A 12 -23.07 -0.92 -4.72
CA GLN A 12 -22.09 -1.99 -4.66
C GLN A 12 -20.99 -1.68 -3.65
N VAL A 13 -20.29 -2.73 -3.20
CA VAL A 13 -19.13 -2.56 -2.32
C VAL A 13 -18.05 -1.79 -3.06
N SER A 14 -17.38 -0.86 -2.38
CA SER A 14 -16.24 -0.16 -2.97
C SER A 14 -15.03 -1.09 -3.00
N ASN A 15 -14.05 -0.74 -3.85
CA ASN A 15 -12.73 -1.34 -3.79
C ASN A 15 -12.12 -1.14 -2.40
N GLY A 16 -11.31 -2.13 -2.00
CA GLY A 16 -10.45 -2.03 -0.83
C GLY A 16 -9.13 -1.35 -1.18
N HIS A 17 -8.21 -1.36 -0.23
CA HIS A 17 -6.89 -0.78 -0.38
C HIS A 17 -5.84 -1.70 0.25
N VAL A 18 -4.66 -1.73 -0.35
CA VAL A 18 -3.46 -2.36 0.21
C VAL A 18 -2.61 -1.27 0.85
N PHE A 19 -2.29 -1.46 2.13
CA PHE A 19 -1.43 -0.57 2.89
C PHE A 19 -0.09 -1.25 3.16
N LEU A 20 0.99 -0.58 2.80
CA LEU A 20 2.34 -0.95 3.22
C LEU A 20 2.87 0.12 4.16
N PHE A 21 3.24 -0.31 5.37
CA PHE A 21 3.87 0.52 6.38
C PHE A 21 5.36 0.19 6.45
N CYS A 22 6.20 1.18 6.18
CA CYS A 22 7.65 1.03 6.20
C CYS A 22 8.23 1.78 7.39
N LYS A 23 9.14 1.12 8.11
CA LYS A 23 10.07 1.76 9.05
C LYS A 23 11.42 1.86 8.35
N ILE A 24 11.99 3.05 8.35
CA ILE A 24 13.21 3.40 7.61
C ILE A 24 14.26 3.85 8.62
N LYS A 25 15.49 3.32 8.54
CA LYS A 25 16.59 3.73 9.42
C LYS A 25 17.19 5.05 8.96
N GLY A 26 17.20 6.04 9.85
CA GLY A 26 17.69 7.39 9.61
C GLY A 26 16.61 8.44 9.90
N ASP A 27 17.04 9.62 10.34
CA ASP A 27 16.16 10.75 10.53
C ASP A 27 15.77 11.37 9.18
N ALA A 28 14.56 11.91 9.09
CA ALA A 28 14.01 12.41 7.83
C ALA A 28 14.86 13.50 7.15
N PRO A 29 15.47 14.46 7.88
CA PRO A 29 16.37 15.45 7.28
C PRO A 29 17.65 14.82 6.70
N ASP A 30 18.22 13.80 7.36
CA ASP A 30 19.45 13.13 6.90
C ASP A 30 19.22 12.29 5.64
N LEU A 31 17.99 11.81 5.48
CA LEU A 31 17.53 11.03 4.33
C LEU A 31 16.90 11.91 3.24
N ASP A 32 16.87 13.23 3.39
CA ASP A 32 16.23 14.17 2.46
C ASP A 32 14.81 13.73 2.07
N LEU A 33 13.99 13.37 3.07
CA LEU A 33 12.62 12.90 2.83
C LEU A 33 11.68 14.08 2.52
N PRO A 34 10.77 13.93 1.54
CA PRO A 34 9.86 14.99 1.15
C PRO A 34 8.82 15.27 2.24
N THR A 35 8.53 16.54 2.47
CA THR A 35 7.48 16.99 3.41
C THR A 35 6.06 16.90 2.85
N HIS A 36 5.94 16.64 1.55
CA HIS A 36 4.68 16.52 0.82
C HIS A 36 4.38 15.07 0.44
N ASN A 37 3.15 14.83 -0.01
CA ASN A 37 2.74 13.51 -0.51
C ASN A 37 3.10 13.38 -1.99
N LEU A 38 3.48 12.17 -2.38
CA LEU A 38 3.74 11.82 -3.77
C LEU A 38 2.62 10.93 -4.28
N TRP A 39 2.33 11.08 -5.57
CA TRP A 39 1.42 10.21 -6.30
C TRP A 39 2.16 9.62 -7.48
N TYR A 40 2.20 8.29 -7.53
CA TYR A 40 2.71 7.53 -8.65
C TYR A 40 1.57 7.16 -9.59
N PHE A 41 1.84 7.27 -10.91
CA PHE A 41 0.96 6.84 -11.99
C PHE A 41 1.80 6.11 -13.03
N ASN A 42 1.34 4.96 -13.53
CA ASN A 42 2.11 4.15 -14.50
C ASN A 42 1.54 4.12 -15.92
N SER A 43 0.41 4.78 -16.18
CA SER A 43 -0.27 4.77 -17.47
C SER A 43 -1.05 6.07 -17.70
N TYR A 44 -1.24 6.44 -18.97
CA TYR A 44 -2.20 7.47 -19.38
C TYR A 44 -3.61 6.91 -19.57
N ASP A 45 -3.73 5.62 -19.92
CA ASP A 45 -4.99 4.88 -19.90
C ASP A 45 -5.09 4.15 -18.57
N ILE A 46 -5.74 4.81 -17.61
CA ILE A 46 -5.83 4.34 -16.22
C ILE A 46 -6.85 3.21 -16.10
N ASP A 47 -7.92 3.22 -16.91
CA ASP A 47 -8.94 2.18 -16.88
C ASP A 47 -8.34 0.83 -17.33
N GLU A 48 -7.62 0.81 -18.45
CA GLU A 48 -6.95 -0.41 -18.93
C GLU A 48 -5.88 -0.90 -17.92
N ALA A 49 -5.14 0.03 -17.31
CA ALA A 49 -4.13 -0.32 -16.31
C ALA A 49 -4.76 -0.96 -15.06
N PHE A 50 -5.91 -0.44 -14.62
CA PHE A 50 -6.66 -1.03 -13.50
C PHE A 50 -7.20 -2.41 -13.85
N ASP A 51 -7.77 -2.61 -15.04
CA ASP A 51 -8.27 -3.91 -15.47
C ASP A 51 -7.16 -4.99 -15.42
N LYS A 52 -5.97 -4.66 -15.94
CA LYS A 52 -4.79 -5.56 -15.88
C LYS A 52 -4.36 -5.85 -14.44
N TYR A 53 -4.26 -4.81 -13.61
CA TYR A 53 -3.85 -4.94 -12.22
C TYR A 53 -4.84 -5.77 -11.39
N TYR A 54 -6.14 -5.54 -11.54
CA TYR A 54 -7.16 -6.30 -10.83
C TYR A 54 -7.20 -7.77 -11.24
N ALA A 55 -6.90 -8.08 -12.51
CA ALA A 55 -6.79 -9.45 -13.00
C ALA A 55 -5.51 -10.16 -12.54
N ASN A 56 -4.39 -9.45 -12.33
CA ASN A 56 -3.10 -10.05 -12.01
C ASN A 56 -2.22 -9.18 -11.08
N PRO A 57 -2.61 -8.98 -9.82
CA PRO A 57 -1.95 -8.02 -8.92
C PRO A 57 -0.55 -8.44 -8.46
N ILE A 58 -0.16 -9.69 -8.74
CA ILE A 58 1.18 -10.22 -8.45
C ILE A 58 2.18 -9.71 -9.48
N ASN A 59 1.81 -9.71 -10.76
CA ASN A 59 2.75 -9.41 -11.86
C ASN A 59 2.56 -8.01 -12.44
N GLU A 60 1.39 -7.40 -12.23
CA GLU A 60 1.10 -6.03 -12.62
C GLU A 60 1.26 -5.09 -11.42
N ARG A 61 1.92 -3.94 -11.63
CA ARG A 61 2.04 -2.91 -10.59
C ARG A 61 0.72 -2.15 -10.45
N PRO A 62 0.35 -1.70 -9.22
CA PRO A 62 -0.80 -0.85 -9.03
C PRO A 62 -0.69 0.41 -9.92
N PRO A 63 -1.76 0.79 -10.65
CA PRO A 63 -1.72 1.94 -11.53
C PRO A 63 -1.49 3.25 -10.82
N THR A 64 -2.00 3.35 -9.59
CA THR A 64 -1.81 4.50 -8.72
C THR A 64 -1.29 4.08 -7.35
N VAL A 65 -0.37 4.87 -6.80
CA VAL A 65 0.10 4.70 -5.42
C VAL A 65 0.26 6.05 -4.75
N TYR A 66 -0.38 6.21 -3.61
CA TYR A 66 -0.09 7.30 -2.68
C TYR A 66 1.13 6.94 -1.85
N ILE A 67 2.08 7.87 -1.72
CA ILE A 67 3.28 7.72 -0.90
C ILE A 67 3.38 8.92 0.03
N GLY A 68 3.55 8.66 1.33
CA GLY A 68 3.67 9.73 2.32
C GLY A 68 4.63 9.39 3.44
N PHE A 69 5.24 10.44 4.00
CA PHE A 69 6.17 10.36 5.13
C PHE A 69 5.58 11.11 6.34
N PRO A 70 4.76 10.48 7.19
CA PRO A 70 4.14 11.16 8.33
C PRO A 70 5.16 11.81 9.29
N CYS A 71 6.33 11.19 9.46
CA CYS A 71 7.43 11.70 10.30
C CYS A 71 7.91 13.10 9.93
N THR A 72 7.79 13.52 8.67
CA THR A 72 8.19 14.87 8.24
C THR A 72 7.19 15.95 8.62
N LYS A 73 5.98 15.55 9.06
CA LYS A 73 4.85 16.44 9.38
C LYS A 73 4.54 16.49 10.87
N ASP A 74 5.17 15.61 11.65
CA ASP A 74 5.04 15.56 13.10
C ASP A 74 6.31 16.15 13.73
N PRO A 75 6.28 17.40 14.25
CA PRO A 75 7.46 18.03 14.84
C PRO A 75 7.95 17.32 16.12
N SER A 76 7.13 16.47 16.74
CA SER A 76 7.51 15.68 17.91
C SER A 76 8.21 14.36 17.57
N TRP A 77 8.21 13.98 16.29
CA TRP A 77 8.72 12.69 15.84
C TRP A 77 10.20 12.45 16.15
N PRO A 78 11.14 13.38 15.86
CA PRO A 78 12.57 13.15 16.09
C PRO A 78 12.90 12.90 17.56
N THR A 79 12.14 13.51 18.48
CA THR A 79 12.31 13.31 19.93
C THR A 79 11.79 11.95 20.39
N ARG A 80 10.65 11.50 19.82
CA ARG A 80 10.00 10.24 20.20
C ARG A 80 10.71 9.02 19.60
N LEU A 81 11.19 9.13 18.36
CA LEU A 81 11.74 8.05 17.56
C LEU A 81 13.01 8.51 16.81
N PRO A 82 14.09 8.84 17.54
CA PRO A 82 15.33 9.31 16.92
C PRO A 82 15.96 8.22 16.02
N GLY A 83 16.53 8.63 14.89
CA GLY A 83 17.17 7.74 13.92
C GLY A 83 16.18 6.85 13.16
N VAL A 84 14.89 7.18 13.17
CA VAL A 84 13.83 6.40 12.51
C VAL A 84 12.92 7.33 11.74
N SER A 85 12.68 7.01 10.48
CA SER A 85 11.62 7.60 9.65
C SER A 85 10.54 6.57 9.35
N ASN A 86 9.36 7.04 8.94
CA ASN A 86 8.28 6.16 8.47
C ASN A 86 7.78 6.58 7.08
N CYS A 87 7.32 5.59 6.34
CA CYS A 87 6.64 5.77 5.06
C CYS A 87 5.37 4.92 5.03
N ILE A 88 4.33 5.46 4.42
CA ILE A 88 3.09 4.74 4.12
C ILE A 88 2.87 4.76 2.62
N LEU A 89 2.62 3.57 2.05
CA LEU A 89 2.17 3.42 0.67
C LEU A 89 0.76 2.86 0.67
N ILE A 90 -0.11 3.45 -0.16
CA ILE A 90 -1.49 3.02 -0.31
C ILE A 90 -1.77 2.84 -1.79
N SER A 91 -2.23 1.64 -2.16
CA SER A 91 -2.75 1.34 -3.49
C SER A 91 -4.15 0.77 -3.39
N ASP A 92 -4.85 0.72 -4.51
CA ASP A 92 -6.09 -0.03 -4.64
C ASP A 92 -5.88 -1.53 -4.39
N GLY A 93 -6.92 -2.18 -3.89
CA GLY A 93 -6.96 -3.63 -3.79
C GLY A 93 -8.35 -4.22 -3.67
N LEU A 94 -8.50 -5.45 -4.14
CA LEU A 94 -9.78 -6.17 -4.06
C LEU A 94 -9.80 -7.10 -2.84
N TRP A 95 -10.94 -7.16 -2.17
CA TRP A 95 -11.12 -8.08 -1.04
C TRP A 95 -11.07 -9.53 -1.52
N GLU A 96 -11.59 -9.77 -2.73
CA GLU A 96 -11.70 -11.04 -3.43
C GLU A 96 -10.34 -11.72 -3.62
N TRP A 97 -9.26 -10.95 -3.73
CA TRP A 97 -7.90 -11.50 -3.77
C TRP A 97 -7.56 -12.34 -2.54
N PHE A 98 -8.23 -12.08 -1.41
CA PHE A 98 -8.00 -12.76 -0.14
C PHE A 98 -9.07 -13.81 0.19
N ASP A 99 -10.04 -14.06 -0.70
CA ASP A 99 -11.20 -14.93 -0.46
C ASP A 99 -10.80 -16.36 -0.04
N ASN A 100 -9.71 -16.88 -0.61
CA ASN A 100 -9.14 -18.19 -0.29
C ASN A 100 -8.80 -18.39 1.21
N TRP A 101 -8.63 -17.30 1.96
CA TRP A 101 -8.24 -17.33 3.36
C TRP A 101 -9.31 -16.77 4.31
N LYS A 102 -10.53 -16.49 3.83
CA LYS A 102 -11.58 -15.85 4.64
C LYS A 102 -11.96 -16.64 5.90
N GLU A 103 -11.98 -17.96 5.82
CA GLU A 103 -12.32 -18.85 6.95
C GLU A 103 -11.11 -19.24 7.80
N THR A 104 -9.91 -18.74 7.46
CA THR A 104 -8.69 -19.06 8.21
C THR A 104 -8.45 -18.05 9.34
N PRO A 105 -8.01 -18.49 10.53
CA PRO A 105 -7.72 -17.58 11.62
C PRO A 105 -6.65 -16.54 11.24
N VAL A 106 -6.82 -15.32 11.73
CA VAL A 106 -5.81 -14.26 11.59
C VAL A 106 -4.46 -14.75 12.13
N HIS A 107 -3.38 -14.41 11.45
CA HIS A 107 -2.01 -14.89 11.71
C HIS A 107 -1.77 -16.40 11.50
N LYS A 108 -2.76 -17.17 11.03
CA LYS A 108 -2.63 -18.61 10.74
C LYS A 108 -3.09 -18.98 9.33
N ARG A 109 -2.82 -18.12 8.35
CA ARG A 109 -3.25 -18.28 6.95
C ARG A 109 -2.28 -19.09 6.07
N GLY A 110 -1.10 -19.40 6.62
CA GLY A 110 -0.11 -20.28 6.01
C GLY A 110 0.75 -19.61 4.92
N LYS A 111 1.71 -20.38 4.40
CA LYS A 111 2.78 -19.89 3.52
C LYS A 111 2.27 -19.21 2.23
N LYS A 112 1.21 -19.72 1.61
CA LYS A 112 0.67 -19.16 0.35
C LYS A 112 0.14 -17.73 0.55
N TYR A 113 -0.50 -17.45 1.68
CA TYR A 113 -0.99 -16.11 2.01
C TYR A 113 0.17 -15.12 2.20
N GLU A 114 1.21 -15.54 2.92
CA GLU A 114 2.38 -14.68 3.14
C GLU A 114 3.12 -14.40 1.82
N GLN A 115 3.32 -15.42 0.97
CA GLN A 115 3.92 -15.23 -0.35
C GLN A 115 3.10 -14.30 -1.26
N PHE A 116 1.77 -14.38 -1.19
CA PHE A 116 0.89 -13.47 -1.92
C PHE A 116 1.08 -12.02 -1.44
N LYS A 117 1.03 -11.78 -0.13
CA LYS A 117 1.30 -10.45 0.44
C LYS A 117 2.71 -9.94 0.11
N GLU A 118 3.72 -10.80 0.18
CA GLU A 118 5.10 -10.45 -0.16
C GLU A 118 5.21 -9.97 -1.60
N SER A 119 4.47 -10.59 -2.53
CA SER A 119 4.43 -10.16 -3.92
C SER A 119 3.84 -8.75 -4.07
N LEU A 120 2.72 -8.48 -3.40
CA LEU A 120 2.11 -7.13 -3.37
C LEU A 120 3.06 -6.10 -2.75
N ALA A 121 3.68 -6.45 -1.62
CA ALA A 121 4.63 -5.59 -0.93
C ALA A 121 5.86 -5.31 -1.78
N LYS A 122 6.35 -6.30 -2.55
CA LYS A 122 7.47 -6.11 -3.48
C LYS A 122 7.12 -5.08 -4.55
N ASN A 123 5.92 -5.16 -5.16
CA ASN A 123 5.49 -4.18 -6.16
C ASN A 123 5.47 -2.75 -5.59
N LEU A 124 4.97 -2.57 -4.36
CA LEU A 124 4.97 -1.27 -3.68
C LEU A 124 6.38 -0.79 -3.29
N LEU A 125 7.25 -1.68 -2.81
CA LEU A 125 8.63 -1.34 -2.48
C LEU A 125 9.44 -0.96 -3.71
N ASP A 126 9.27 -1.67 -4.82
CA ASP A 126 9.93 -1.34 -6.08
C ASP A 126 9.54 0.08 -6.53
N ILE A 127 8.26 0.46 -6.39
CA ILE A 127 7.78 1.83 -6.65
C ILE A 127 8.38 2.82 -5.65
N LEU A 128 8.44 2.50 -4.35
CA LEU A 128 9.06 3.37 -3.36
C LEU A 128 10.51 3.68 -3.71
N TYR A 129 11.29 2.67 -4.10
CA TYR A 129 12.70 2.83 -4.44
C TYR A 129 12.90 3.51 -5.80
N GLU A 130 11.91 3.46 -6.70
CA GLU A 130 11.92 4.24 -7.94
C GLU A 130 11.70 5.73 -7.65
N VAL A 131 10.74 6.07 -6.80
CA VAL A 131 10.34 7.45 -6.52
C VAL A 131 11.21 8.12 -5.46
N VAL A 132 11.68 7.37 -4.46
CA VAL A 132 12.49 7.85 -3.33
C VAL A 132 13.70 6.93 -3.12
N PRO A 133 14.64 6.86 -4.09
CA PRO A 133 15.71 5.86 -4.11
C PRO A 133 16.62 5.87 -2.89
N GLN A 134 16.77 7.01 -2.22
CA GLN A 134 17.63 7.16 -1.05
C GLN A 134 17.18 6.37 0.18
N VAL A 135 15.94 5.86 0.21
CA VAL A 135 15.44 4.97 1.27
C VAL A 135 15.79 3.50 1.05
N GLN A 136 16.34 3.14 -0.11
CA GLN A 136 16.70 1.76 -0.40
C GLN A 136 17.85 1.28 0.50
N GLY A 137 17.68 0.12 1.14
CA GLY A 137 18.65 -0.44 2.07
C GLY A 137 18.71 0.24 3.45
N LYS A 138 17.77 1.13 3.73
CA LYS A 138 17.57 1.75 5.06
C LYS A 138 16.54 0.97 5.88
#